data_AF-A0A9E1RGN9-F1
#
_entry.id   AF-A0A9E1RGN9-F1
#
_cell.length_a   1.000
_cell.length_b   1.000
_cell.length_c   1.000
_cell.angle_alpha   90.00
_cell.angle_beta   90.00
_cell.angle_gamma   90.00
#
_symmetry.space_group_name_H-M   'P 1'
#
loop_
_entity.id
_entity.type
_entity.pdbx_description
1 polymer ?
#
loop_
_entity_poly.entity_id
_entity_poly.type
_entity_poly.pdbx_seq_one_letter_code
_entity_poly.pdbx_strand_id
1 'polypeptide(L)'
;MKIIKPLHKAVVSNPVEICMEAYGLEVESVENGVNEGKGHHHVIVDMYEPDRPGMPLPPKKDSKFIHLSDGSACIKMILPTGRHFIRTLFSRGNHIPYHPLISDTIIIYIEK
;
A
#
# COMPACT_ATOMS: atom_id res chain seq x y z
N MET A 1 -7.01 0.92 -8.02
CA MET A 1 -5.80 1.58 -7.50
C MET A 1 -4.60 1.12 -8.32
N LYS A 2 -3.58 1.97 -8.49
CA LYS A 2 -2.30 1.57 -9.09
C LYS A 2 -1.12 2.19 -8.36
N ILE A 3 0.02 1.51 -8.39
CA ILE A 3 1.31 2.09 -8.03
C ILE A 3 1.82 2.86 -9.24
N ILE A 4 1.87 4.18 -9.12
CA ILE A 4 2.30 5.08 -10.20
C ILE A 4 3.80 5.41 -10.12
N LYS A 5 4.40 5.21 -8.94
CA LYS A 5 5.84 5.36 -8.72
C LYS A 5 6.30 4.40 -7.61
N PRO A 6 7.47 3.75 -7.75
CA PRO A 6 8.23 3.61 -8.99
C PRO A 6 7.49 2.71 -9.99
N LEU A 7 7.98 2.63 -11.24
CA LEU A 7 7.39 1.74 -12.24
C LEU A 7 7.73 0.27 -11.96
N HIS A 8 6.92 -0.64 -12.48
CA HIS A 8 7.20 -2.07 -12.41
C HIS A 8 8.56 -2.40 -13.04
N LYS A 9 9.38 -3.18 -12.32
CA LYS A 9 10.78 -3.55 -12.60
C LYS A 9 11.77 -2.38 -12.60
N ALA A 10 11.38 -1.22 -12.06
CA ALA A 10 12.31 -0.11 -11.91
C ALA A 10 13.48 -0.47 -10.99
N VAL A 11 14.64 0.07 -11.36
CA VAL A 11 15.86 0.07 -10.56
C VAL A 11 15.98 1.45 -9.93
N VAL A 12 16.03 1.52 -8.60
CA VAL A 12 15.97 2.78 -7.85
C VAL A 12 16.94 2.77 -6.66
N SER A 13 17.35 3.95 -6.22
CA SER A 13 18.15 4.13 -5.00
C SER A 13 17.28 4.51 -3.81
N ASN A 14 17.82 4.34 -2.60
CA ASN A 14 17.15 4.76 -1.37
C ASN A 14 17.23 6.29 -1.15
N PRO A 15 16.22 6.88 -0.48
CA PRO A 15 14.94 6.27 -0.11
C PRO A 15 14.03 6.11 -1.33
N VAL A 16 13.40 4.94 -1.46
CA VAL A 16 12.40 4.71 -2.52
C VAL A 16 11.10 5.43 -2.17
N GLU A 17 10.56 6.13 -3.14
CA GLU A 17 9.25 6.77 -3.04
C GLU A 17 8.19 5.93 -3.75
N ILE A 18 7.22 5.44 -2.99
CA ILE A 18 6.09 4.65 -3.47
C ILE A 18 4.86 5.56 -3.49
N CYS A 19 4.34 5.86 -4.67
CA CYS A 19 3.12 6.64 -4.85
C CYS A 19 2.02 5.79 -5.47
N MET A 20 0.81 5.97 -4.97
CA MET A 20 -0.38 5.25 -5.37
C MET A 20 -1.44 6.22 -5.86
N GLU A 21 -2.28 5.74 -6.76
CA GLU A 21 -3.47 6.45 -7.22
C GLU A 21 -4.71 5.55 -7.06
N ALA A 22 -5.72 6.07 -6.38
CA ALA A 22 -7.03 5.44 -6.28
C ALA A 22 -7.94 5.95 -7.41
N TYR A 23 -8.64 5.05 -8.11
CA TYR A 23 -9.57 5.41 -9.18
C TYR A 23 -10.99 5.10 -8.74
N GLY A 24 -11.89 6.08 -8.86
CA GLY A 24 -13.29 5.92 -8.45
C GLY A 24 -13.50 5.82 -6.93
N LEU A 25 -12.48 6.12 -6.14
CA LEU A 25 -12.50 6.13 -4.67
C LEU A 25 -11.77 7.36 -4.16
N GLU A 26 -12.15 7.84 -2.99
CA GLU A 26 -11.51 8.96 -2.30
C GLU A 26 -10.59 8.44 -1.19
N VAL A 27 -9.39 9.01 -1.11
CA VAL A 27 -8.45 8.72 -0.02
C VAL A 27 -8.82 9.58 1.19
N GLU A 28 -8.97 8.96 2.35
CA GLU A 28 -9.43 9.59 3.58
C GLU A 28 -8.70 9.02 4.80
N SER A 29 -8.46 9.88 5.80
CA SER A 29 -7.90 9.47 7.09
C SER A 29 -8.83 8.49 7.81
N VAL A 30 -8.25 7.52 8.51
CA VAL A 30 -9.00 6.55 9.35
C VAL A 30 -9.77 7.23 10.49
N GLU A 31 -9.36 8.43 10.90
CA GLU A 31 -10.01 9.20 11.96
C GLU A 31 -11.45 9.61 11.59
N ASN A 32 -11.77 9.65 10.29
CA ASN A 32 -13.10 9.97 9.79
C ASN A 32 -14.06 8.75 9.76
N GLY A 33 -13.60 7.58 10.22
CA GLY A 33 -14.42 6.37 10.28
C GLY A 33 -14.62 5.67 8.94
N VAL A 34 -15.75 4.98 8.76
CA VAL A 34 -16.06 4.22 7.54
C VAL A 34 -17.10 4.98 6.72
N ASN A 35 -16.67 5.49 5.56
CA ASN A 35 -17.51 6.22 4.62
C ASN A 35 -17.58 5.50 3.27
N GLU A 36 -18.72 5.61 2.59
CA GLU A 36 -18.93 4.97 1.29
C GLU A 36 -17.98 5.57 0.23
N GLY A 37 -17.35 4.72 -0.59
CA GLY A 37 -16.39 5.14 -1.60
C GLY A 37 -15.05 5.68 -1.05
N LYS A 38 -14.82 5.61 0.27
CA LYS A 38 -13.62 6.17 0.92
C LYS A 38 -12.76 5.14 1.66
N GLY A 39 -11.47 5.41 1.72
CA GLY A 39 -10.52 4.55 2.43
C GLY A 39 -9.10 5.08 2.42
N HIS A 40 -8.15 4.22 2.76
CA HIS A 40 -6.74 4.59 2.82
C HIS A 40 -5.83 3.50 2.24
N HIS A 41 -4.62 3.93 1.93
CA HIS A 41 -3.61 3.08 1.32
C HIS A 41 -2.86 2.23 2.35
N HIS A 42 -2.56 1.01 1.96
CA HIS A 42 -1.61 0.14 2.62
C HIS A 42 -0.51 -0.23 1.63
N VAL A 43 0.72 -0.29 2.12
CA VAL A 43 1.88 -0.83 1.39
C VAL A 43 2.36 -2.08 2.11
N ILE A 44 2.56 -3.14 1.34
CA ILE A 44 2.98 -4.45 1.81
C ILE A 44 4.29 -4.80 1.09
N VAL A 45 5.35 -5.10 1.85
CA VAL A 45 6.69 -5.36 1.33
C VAL A 45 7.09 -6.82 1.58
N ASP A 46 7.44 -7.53 0.51
CA ASP A 46 7.95 -8.91 0.53
C ASP A 46 7.10 -9.92 1.32
N MET A 47 5.78 -9.69 1.35
CA MET A 47 4.82 -10.61 1.94
C MET A 47 3.89 -11.14 0.87
N TYR A 48 3.82 -12.47 0.80
CA TYR A 48 2.74 -13.19 0.16
C TYR A 48 1.65 -13.42 1.21
N GLU A 49 1.03 -12.36 1.71
CA GLU A 49 -0.13 -12.59 2.57
C GLU A 49 -1.26 -13.17 1.71
N PRO A 50 -1.85 -14.31 2.11
CA PRO A 50 -3.06 -14.77 1.47
C PRO A 50 -4.11 -13.69 1.65
N ASP A 51 -4.80 -13.35 0.57
CA ASP A 51 -5.97 -12.49 0.61
C ASP A 51 -6.88 -12.98 1.75
N ARG A 52 -7.12 -12.13 2.75
CA ARG A 52 -8.08 -12.41 3.84
C ARG A 52 -9.33 -11.55 3.64
N PRO A 53 -10.25 -11.95 2.75
CA PRO A 53 -11.50 -11.22 2.55
C PRO A 53 -12.24 -11.01 3.88
N GLY A 54 -12.67 -9.77 4.13
CA GLY A 54 -13.54 -9.45 5.27
C GLY A 54 -12.87 -9.38 6.64
N MET A 55 -11.56 -9.64 6.75
CA MET A 55 -10.81 -9.42 8.00
C MET A 55 -10.02 -8.11 7.95
N PRO A 56 -9.85 -7.42 9.08
CA PRO A 56 -8.98 -6.25 9.14
C PRO A 56 -7.53 -6.65 8.86
N LEU A 57 -6.79 -5.76 8.22
CA LEU A 57 -5.33 -5.90 8.09
C LEU A 57 -4.67 -5.88 9.47
N PRO A 58 -3.50 -6.52 9.62
CA PRO A 58 -2.76 -6.53 10.89
C PRO A 58 -2.65 -5.09 11.45
N PRO A 59 -3.02 -4.83 12.71
CA PRO A 59 -3.08 -3.46 13.24
C PRO A 59 -1.70 -2.85 13.52
N LYS A 60 -0.63 -3.64 13.42
CA LYS A 60 0.74 -3.20 13.73
C LYS A 60 1.41 -2.75 12.45
N LYS A 61 1.91 -1.50 12.47
CA LYS A 61 2.97 -1.05 11.56
C LYS A 61 4.23 -1.85 11.87
N ASP A 62 4.39 -2.97 11.18
CA ASP A 62 5.68 -3.65 11.11
C ASP A 62 6.45 -3.14 9.89
N SER A 63 7.71 -3.54 9.71
CA SER A 63 8.50 -3.09 8.57
C SER A 63 7.97 -3.56 7.22
N LYS A 64 6.99 -4.48 7.20
CA LYS A 64 6.43 -5.10 6.02
C LYS A 64 5.00 -4.63 5.71
N PHE A 65 4.23 -4.21 6.71
CA PHE A 65 2.88 -3.67 6.59
C PHE A 65 2.88 -2.20 7.02
N ILE A 66 2.75 -1.33 6.03
CA ILE A 66 2.80 0.10 6.21
C ILE A 66 1.40 0.66 5.98
N HIS A 67 0.86 1.27 7.03
CA HIS A 67 -0.46 1.89 7.03
C HIS A 67 -0.32 3.39 6.79
N LEU A 68 -0.97 3.91 5.75
CA LEU A 68 -1.05 5.35 5.47
C LEU A 68 -2.38 5.89 5.99
N SER A 69 -2.53 5.79 7.31
CA SER A 69 -3.78 6.09 8.02
C SER A 69 -4.19 7.56 7.97
N ASP A 70 -3.29 8.46 7.59
CA ASP A 70 -3.51 9.89 7.41
C ASP A 70 -4.09 10.26 6.03
N GLY A 71 -4.27 9.28 5.15
CA GLY A 71 -4.72 9.49 3.78
C GLY A 71 -3.60 9.90 2.82
N SER A 72 -2.33 9.71 3.19
CA SER A 72 -1.21 9.95 2.28
C SER A 72 -1.26 9.03 1.05
N ALA A 73 -1.02 9.62 -0.13
CA ALA A 73 -0.94 8.88 -1.41
C ALA A 73 0.48 8.38 -1.73
N CYS A 74 1.50 8.93 -1.06
CA CYS A 74 2.91 8.56 -1.26
C CYS A 74 3.60 8.29 0.07
N ILE A 75 4.60 7.41 0.05
CA ILE A 75 5.52 7.20 1.17
C ILE A 75 6.95 7.06 0.68
N LYS A 76 7.90 7.59 1.47
CA LYS A 76 9.32 7.30 1.34
C LYS A 76 9.75 6.26 2.35
N MET A 77 10.50 5.25 1.89
CA MET A 77 11.02 4.21 2.76
C MET A 77 12.42 3.77 2.36
N ILE A 78 13.16 3.23 3.31
CA ILE A 78 14.47 2.61 3.07
C ILE A 78 14.27 1.11 3.01
N LEU A 79 14.70 0.49 1.91
CA LEU A 79 14.66 -0.95 1.71
C LEU A 79 16.09 -1.50 1.55
N PRO A 80 16.35 -2.76 1.97
CA PRO A 80 17.62 -3.41 1.68
C PRO A 80 17.96 -3.41 0.18
N THR A 81 19.25 -3.48 -0.17
CA THR A 81 19.66 -3.71 -1.57
C THR A 81 19.14 -5.06 -2.05
N GLY A 82 18.58 -5.11 -3.27
CA GLY A 82 18.05 -6.35 -3.85
C GLY A 82 16.66 -6.20 -4.48
N ARG A 83 16.03 -7.34 -4.75
CA ARG A 83 14.69 -7.41 -5.36
C ARG A 83 13.61 -7.37 -4.28
N HIS A 84 12.64 -6.50 -4.44
CA HIS A 84 11.47 -6.37 -3.56
C HIS A 84 10.15 -6.52 -4.30
N PHE A 85 9.18 -7.17 -3.66
CA PHE A 85 7.78 -7.16 -4.06
C PHE A 85 7.06 -6.08 -3.26
N ILE A 86 6.47 -5.11 -3.96
CA ILE A 86 5.67 -4.05 -3.37
C ILE A 86 4.23 -4.28 -3.79
N ARG A 87 3.40 -4.67 -2.85
CA ARG A 87 1.96 -4.77 -3.03
C ARG A 87 1.29 -3.60 -2.32
N THR A 88 0.22 -3.08 -2.91
CA THR A 88 -0.62 -2.08 -2.28
C THR A 88 -2.03 -2.59 -2.12
N LEU A 89 -2.71 -2.17 -1.08
CA LEU A 89 -4.10 -2.55 -0.81
C LEU A 89 -4.89 -1.35 -0.29
N PHE A 90 -6.07 -1.14 -0.87
CA PHE A 90 -6.98 -0.09 -0.43
C PHE A 90 -8.05 -0.67 0.51
N SER A 91 -8.20 -0.06 1.68
CA SER A 91 -9.14 -0.53 2.71
C SER A 91 -9.95 0.63 3.27
N ARG A 92 -11.15 0.31 3.76
CA ARG A 92 -12.04 1.26 4.46
C ARG A 92 -11.39 1.73 5.76
N GLY A 93 -11.93 2.78 6.40
CA GLY A 93 -11.36 3.34 7.64
C GLY A 93 -11.24 2.36 8.82
N ASN A 94 -11.98 1.24 8.81
CA ASN A 94 -11.84 0.16 9.78
C ASN A 94 -10.80 -0.91 9.39
N HIS A 95 -9.93 -0.62 8.42
CA HIS A 95 -8.90 -1.51 7.87
C HIS A 95 -9.42 -2.78 7.19
N ILE A 96 -10.73 -2.88 6.92
CA ILE A 96 -11.28 -3.99 6.14
C ILE A 96 -11.12 -3.68 4.65
N PRO A 97 -10.43 -4.53 3.89
CA PRO A 97 -10.29 -4.37 2.44
C PRO A 97 -11.65 -4.31 1.72
N TYR A 98 -11.67 -3.65 0.57
CA TYR A 98 -12.81 -3.70 -0.35
C TYR A 98 -12.98 -5.09 -0.97
N HIS A 99 -14.20 -5.40 -1.45
CA HIS A 99 -14.49 -6.59 -2.24
C HIS A 99 -15.16 -6.20 -3.56
N PRO A 100 -14.61 -6.60 -4.73
CA PRO A 100 -13.33 -7.31 -4.92
C PRO A 100 -12.14 -6.49 -4.40
N LEU A 101 -11.01 -7.16 -4.16
CA LEU A 101 -9.83 -6.47 -3.64
C LEU A 101 -9.35 -5.40 -4.61
N ILE A 102 -9.02 -4.24 -4.04
CA ILE A 102 -8.48 -3.11 -4.78
C ILE A 102 -7.00 -3.04 -4.41
N SER A 103 -6.19 -3.69 -5.24
CA SER A 103 -4.74 -3.83 -5.02
C SER A 103 -3.96 -3.74 -6.31
N ASP A 104 -2.68 -3.43 -6.20
CA ASP A 104 -1.70 -3.51 -7.28
C ASP A 104 -0.37 -4.03 -6.74
N THR A 105 0.41 -4.71 -7.59
CA THR A 105 1.70 -5.30 -7.19
C THR A 105 2.76 -4.99 -8.23
N ILE A 106 3.90 -4.46 -7.77
CA ILE A 106 5.09 -4.29 -8.58
C ILE A 106 6.30 -5.02 -8.00
N ILE A 107 7.28 -5.24 -8.85
CA ILE A 107 8.62 -5.69 -8.47
C ILE A 107 9.54 -4.50 -8.66
N ILE A 108 10.44 -4.23 -7.71
CA ILE A 108 11.47 -3.20 -7.83
C ILE A 108 12.82 -3.76 -7.44
N TYR A 109 13.88 -3.07 -7.84
CA TYR A 109 15.25 -3.40 -7.52
C TYR A 109 15.92 -2.20 -6.85
N ILE A 110 16.46 -2.42 -5.66
CA ILE A 110 17.20 -1.41 -4.91
C ILE A 110 18.68 -1.60 -5.19
N GLU A 111 19.32 -0.59 -5.78
CA GLU A 111 20.76 -0.54 -5.98
C GLU A 111 21.52 -0.02 -4.75
N LYS A 112 22.85 -0.17 -4.78
CA LYS A 112 23.74 0.36 -3.75
C LYS A 112 23.86 1.88 -3.80
#